data_AF-A0A971CJI9-F1
#
_entry.id   AF-A0A971CJI9-F1
#
_cell.length_a   1.000
_cell.length_b   1.000
_cell.length_c   1.000
_cell.angle_alpha   90.00
_cell.angle_beta   90.00
_cell.angle_gamma   90.00
#
_symmetry.space_group_name_H-M   'P 1'
#
loop_
_entity.id
_entity.type
_entity.pdbx_description
1 polymer ?
#
loop_
_entity_poly.entity_id
_entity_poly.type
_entity_poly.pdbx_seq_one_letter_code
_entity_poly.pdbx_strand_id
1 'polypeptide(L)'
;MAGLPKMETSRGAVDFIDDAYLTHLLTGPVSDRAAVRDIVAKSLAKQPLSVEETAILLRSDEPELLGEIFGAARTLKETVYGNRIVLFAPLYIGNDCVNDCSYCGFRRSNVVALRRTLTEAELRQQVLAMETAGHKRSILVFGEHPRYDAEFIAEQARIVYSVRQGHGEIRRVNINAAPMDIEGYRIVKSAGIGTYQIFQETYHHETYRRVHSPHSRKGNYLYRLDGLSRAMEGGCDDVGIGVLFGLYDWRFEVLGLVAHAVHLRERYGVGPHTISFPRLRPACGTEFPGLGSVSDDDFKRVIAILRLAVPYTGLILTARENASLRRELMSFGVSQIDAGSRIDIGGYTEKGDQILDREQFELGDTRPLDTVMRELLNDGYVPSFCTACYRLGRTGEHFMEFAIPGFIKRYCTPNALTTLNEYLVDYASEETRLAGKQRIQEELAKLEEGPVKAELKKRLQRIDETDDRDLYF
;
A
#
# COMPACT_ATOMS: atom_id res chain seq x y z
N MET A 1 9.47 6.32 -31.20
CA MET A 1 8.30 5.96 -30.37
C MET A 1 8.76 4.86 -29.44
N ALA A 2 8.92 5.15 -28.16
CA ALA A 2 9.17 4.09 -27.20
C ALA A 2 7.89 3.25 -27.07
N GLY A 3 8.07 1.92 -27.07
CA GLY A 3 7.00 0.92 -27.05
C GLY A 3 6.97 0.22 -25.71
N LEU A 4 6.18 -0.86 -25.60
CA LEU A 4 6.17 -1.68 -24.39
C LEU A 4 7.58 -2.22 -24.08
N PRO A 5 7.97 -2.34 -22.80
CA PRO A 5 9.28 -2.83 -22.39
C PRO A 5 9.62 -4.20 -22.99
N LYS A 6 10.92 -4.51 -23.11
CA LYS A 6 11.32 -5.86 -23.50
C LYS A 6 10.89 -6.86 -22.42
N MET A 7 10.42 -8.04 -22.83
CA MET A 7 10.05 -9.10 -21.88
C MET A 7 11.27 -9.93 -21.49
N GLU A 8 12.26 -9.28 -20.88
CA GLU A 8 13.47 -9.90 -20.35
C GLU A 8 13.40 -9.96 -18.82
N THR A 9 13.79 -11.09 -18.24
CA THR A 9 13.85 -11.28 -16.78
C THR A 9 15.24 -10.91 -16.24
N SER A 10 15.35 -10.74 -14.93
CA SER A 10 16.62 -10.55 -14.23
C SER A 10 17.57 -11.72 -14.47
N ARG A 11 18.87 -11.48 -14.30
CA ARG A 11 19.88 -12.54 -14.43
C ARG A 11 19.70 -13.54 -13.28
N GLY A 12 19.31 -14.77 -13.60
CA GLY A 12 19.02 -15.77 -12.57
C GLY A 12 17.66 -15.57 -11.90
N ALA A 13 16.70 -14.99 -12.65
CA ALA A 13 15.29 -15.07 -12.30
C ALA A 13 14.90 -16.53 -12.07
N VAL A 14 14.16 -16.76 -10.99
CA VAL A 14 13.72 -18.08 -10.56
C VAL A 14 12.28 -17.98 -10.14
N ASP A 15 11.53 -19.04 -10.43
CA ASP A 15 10.22 -19.22 -9.83
C ASP A 15 10.41 -19.75 -8.41
N PHE A 16 10.32 -18.87 -7.43
CA PHE A 16 10.44 -19.21 -6.01
C PHE A 16 9.10 -19.67 -5.40
N ILE A 17 8.06 -19.85 -6.21
CA ILE A 17 6.76 -20.33 -5.78
C ILE A 17 6.59 -21.79 -6.20
N ASP A 18 6.56 -22.69 -5.22
CA ASP A 18 6.27 -24.10 -5.45
C ASP A 18 4.84 -24.41 -4.98
N ASP A 19 3.92 -24.55 -5.94
CA ASP A 19 2.50 -24.82 -5.66
C ASP A 19 2.30 -26.08 -4.80
N ALA A 20 3.06 -27.14 -5.05
CA ALA A 20 2.94 -28.39 -4.33
C ALA A 20 3.44 -28.24 -2.89
N TYR A 21 4.56 -27.53 -2.71
CA TYR A 21 5.11 -27.23 -1.39
C TYR A 21 4.17 -26.36 -0.55
N LEU A 22 3.71 -25.23 -1.08
CA LEU A 22 2.81 -24.33 -0.36
C LEU A 22 1.48 -25.00 -0.03
N THR A 23 0.94 -25.80 -0.96
CA THR A 23 -0.27 -26.60 -0.70
C THR A 23 -0.01 -27.63 0.40
N HIS A 24 1.11 -28.34 0.35
CA HIS A 24 1.48 -29.33 1.37
C HIS A 24 1.54 -28.70 2.77
N LEU A 25 2.16 -27.53 2.91
CA LEU A 25 2.22 -26.79 4.17
C LEU A 25 0.82 -26.49 4.73
N LEU A 26 -0.19 -26.30 3.90
CA LEU A 26 -1.57 -26.03 4.35
C LEU A 26 -2.34 -27.31 4.71
N THR A 27 -1.88 -28.49 4.29
CA THR A 27 -2.51 -29.79 4.60
C THR A 27 -2.00 -30.46 5.89
N GLY A 28 -1.06 -29.82 6.59
CA GLY A 28 -0.51 -30.34 7.84
C GLY A 28 -1.55 -30.54 8.96
N PRO A 29 -1.19 -31.26 10.03
CA PRO A 29 -2.09 -31.45 11.17
C PRO A 29 -2.45 -30.11 11.83
N VAL A 30 -3.48 -30.16 12.68
CA VAL A 30 -3.87 -29.06 13.56
C VAL A 30 -2.62 -28.53 14.26
N SER A 31 -2.49 -27.20 14.27
CA SER A 31 -1.29 -26.54 14.79
C SER A 31 -1.11 -26.81 16.28
N ASP A 32 0.06 -27.30 16.64
CA ASP A 32 0.44 -27.49 18.04
C ASP A 32 0.43 -26.14 18.78
N ARG A 33 -0.23 -26.10 19.95
CA ARG A 33 -0.41 -24.88 20.75
C ARG A 33 0.93 -24.27 21.17
N ALA A 34 1.90 -25.11 21.54
CA ALA A 34 3.22 -24.62 21.93
C ALA A 34 3.95 -24.00 20.73
N ALA A 35 3.93 -24.66 19.57
CA ALA A 35 4.49 -24.11 18.34
C ALA A 35 3.89 -22.75 17.96
N VAL A 36 2.56 -22.59 18.03
CA VAL A 36 1.89 -21.30 17.75
C VAL A 36 2.37 -20.21 18.69
N ARG A 37 2.48 -20.50 19.98
CA ARG A 37 2.95 -19.55 21.00
C ARG A 37 4.41 -19.15 20.81
N ASP A 38 5.27 -20.09 20.44
CA ASP A 38 6.68 -19.81 20.14
C ASP A 38 6.82 -18.90 18.90
N ILE A 39 6.03 -19.16 17.86
CA ILE A 39 5.99 -18.34 16.64
C ILE A 39 5.48 -16.93 16.97
N VAL A 40 4.42 -16.81 17.77
CA VAL A 40 3.91 -15.51 18.23
C VAL A 40 4.97 -14.75 19.03
N ALA A 41 5.70 -15.43 19.94
CA ALA A 41 6.77 -14.82 20.71
C ALA A 41 7.92 -14.32 19.81
N LYS A 42 8.30 -15.09 18.78
CA LYS A 42 9.27 -14.68 17.77
C LYS A 42 8.83 -13.42 17.02
N SER A 43 7.58 -13.36 16.57
CA SER A 43 7.02 -12.16 15.92
C SER A 43 6.99 -10.94 16.86
N LEU A 44 6.67 -11.13 18.14
CA LEU A 44 6.69 -10.04 19.14
C LEU A 44 8.11 -9.55 19.46
N ALA A 45 9.11 -10.41 19.31
CA ALA A 45 10.53 -10.01 19.28
C ALA A 45 10.93 -9.30 17.98
N LYS A 46 9.95 -9.01 17.10
CA LYS A 46 10.07 -8.34 15.80
C LYS A 46 10.90 -9.15 14.78
N GLN A 47 11.02 -10.45 14.96
CA GLN A 47 11.72 -11.30 14.01
C GLN A 47 10.75 -11.74 12.91
N PRO A 48 11.14 -11.66 11.62
CA PRO A 48 10.30 -12.13 10.52
C PRO A 48 10.11 -13.65 10.60
N LEU A 49 8.94 -14.11 10.17
CA LEU A 49 8.62 -15.55 10.13
C LEU A 49 9.07 -16.18 8.81
N SER A 50 9.30 -17.49 8.84
CA SER A 50 9.43 -18.32 7.65
C SER A 50 8.07 -18.64 7.02
N VAL A 51 8.08 -19.23 5.83
CA VAL A 51 6.86 -19.67 5.14
C VAL A 51 6.17 -20.79 5.95
N GLU A 52 6.96 -21.70 6.53
CA GLU A 52 6.50 -22.83 7.34
C GLU A 52 5.88 -22.37 8.67
N GLU A 53 6.52 -21.43 9.36
CA GLU A 53 5.98 -20.81 10.57
C GLU A 53 4.68 -20.06 10.28
N THR A 54 4.61 -19.35 9.14
CA THR A 54 3.39 -18.68 8.70
C THR A 54 2.27 -19.69 8.43
N ALA A 55 2.58 -20.84 7.82
CA ALA A 55 1.61 -21.90 7.58
C ALA A 55 1.01 -22.46 8.88
N ILE A 56 1.80 -22.57 9.95
CA ILE A 56 1.31 -22.99 11.27
C ILE A 56 0.26 -21.99 11.79
N LEU A 57 0.48 -20.68 11.64
CA LEU A 57 -0.52 -19.68 12.03
C LEU A 57 -1.78 -19.77 11.16
N LEU A 58 -1.64 -19.99 9.85
CA LEU A 58 -2.76 -20.10 8.91
C LEU A 58 -3.65 -21.32 9.14
N ARG A 59 -3.07 -22.44 9.62
CA ARG A 59 -3.81 -23.65 9.98
C ARG A 59 -4.50 -23.57 11.35
N SER A 60 -4.19 -22.56 12.16
CA SER A 60 -4.80 -22.40 13.49
C SER A 60 -6.24 -21.91 13.36
N ASP A 61 -7.19 -22.68 13.89
CA ASP A 61 -8.63 -22.42 13.88
C ASP A 61 -9.26 -22.41 15.28
N GLU A 62 -8.53 -22.88 16.31
CA GLU A 62 -8.98 -22.85 17.69
C GLU A 62 -9.22 -21.39 18.17
N PRO A 63 -10.40 -21.06 18.73
CA PRO A 63 -10.74 -19.69 19.12
C PRO A 63 -9.74 -19.03 20.09
N GLU A 64 -9.17 -19.81 21.01
CA GLU A 64 -8.15 -19.33 21.96
C GLU A 64 -6.88 -18.89 21.23
N LEU A 65 -6.36 -19.74 20.33
CA LEU A 65 -5.16 -19.44 19.54
C LEU A 65 -5.39 -18.29 18.57
N LEU A 66 -6.57 -18.21 17.94
CA LEU A 66 -6.95 -17.06 17.11
C LEU A 66 -6.95 -15.77 17.93
N GLY A 67 -7.47 -15.81 19.17
CA GLY A 67 -7.39 -14.70 20.11
C GLY A 67 -5.96 -14.26 20.42
N GLU A 68 -5.05 -15.22 20.65
CA GLU A 68 -3.63 -14.95 20.87
C GLU A 68 -2.96 -14.33 19.63
N ILE A 69 -3.23 -14.85 18.43
CA ILE A 69 -2.72 -14.32 17.15
C ILE A 69 -3.20 -12.88 16.94
N PHE A 70 -4.48 -12.62 17.14
CA PHE A 70 -5.06 -11.29 17.00
C PHE A 70 -4.51 -10.30 18.03
N GLY A 71 -4.36 -10.72 19.29
CA GLY A 71 -3.75 -9.92 20.34
C GLY A 71 -2.31 -9.56 20.01
N ALA A 72 -1.51 -10.54 19.59
CA ALA A 72 -0.13 -10.32 19.20
C ALA A 72 0.01 -9.37 18.00
N ALA A 73 -0.86 -9.49 17.00
CA ALA A 73 -0.83 -8.61 15.83
C ALA A 73 -1.11 -7.14 16.21
N ARG A 74 -2.06 -6.90 17.13
CA ARG A 74 -2.31 -5.55 17.70
C ARG A 74 -1.09 -5.02 18.45
N THR A 75 -0.53 -5.82 19.37
CA THR A 75 0.65 -5.43 20.14
C THR A 75 1.84 -5.12 19.24
N LEU A 76 2.08 -5.93 18.20
CA LEU A 76 3.17 -5.69 17.25
C LEU A 76 2.93 -4.43 16.41
N LYS A 77 1.70 -4.21 15.94
CA LYS A 77 1.31 -2.98 15.22
C LYS A 77 1.55 -1.75 16.09
N GLU A 78 1.16 -1.76 17.35
CA GLU A 78 1.39 -0.65 18.30
C GLU A 78 2.87 -0.45 18.64
N THR A 79 3.64 -1.53 18.73
CA THR A 79 5.07 -1.49 19.03
C THR A 79 5.86 -0.86 17.88
N VAL A 80 5.60 -1.27 16.64
CA VAL A 80 6.32 -0.80 15.46
C VAL A 80 5.74 0.52 14.92
N TYR A 81 4.42 0.57 14.72
CA TYR A 81 3.73 1.68 14.05
C TYR A 81 3.02 2.63 15.01
N GLY A 82 2.84 2.26 16.28
CA GLY A 82 1.99 3.00 17.19
C GLY A 82 0.54 3.08 16.71
N ASN A 83 -0.15 4.13 17.11
CA ASN A 83 -1.49 4.49 16.63
C ASN A 83 -1.44 5.33 15.34
N ARG A 84 -0.33 5.34 14.60
CA ARG A 84 -0.23 6.12 13.35
C ARG A 84 -0.90 5.37 12.21
N ILE A 85 -1.54 6.13 11.32
CA ILE A 85 -2.05 5.67 10.03
C ILE A 85 -1.62 6.66 8.96
N VAL A 86 -0.82 6.20 8.00
CA VAL A 86 -0.37 7.03 6.88
C VAL A 86 -1.46 7.10 5.81
N LEU A 87 -1.75 8.29 5.32
CA LEU A 87 -2.77 8.53 4.31
C LEU A 87 -2.17 8.84 2.94
N PHE A 88 -2.83 8.33 1.90
CA PHE A 88 -2.54 8.65 0.50
C PHE A 88 -3.85 8.67 -0.30
N ALA A 89 -3.74 8.95 -1.59
CA ALA A 89 -4.83 8.77 -2.54
C ALA A 89 -4.28 8.18 -3.86
N PRO A 90 -4.99 7.22 -4.49
CA PRO A 90 -4.63 6.79 -5.83
C PRO A 90 -5.01 7.88 -6.86
N LEU A 91 -4.18 8.06 -7.89
CA LEU A 91 -4.48 8.93 -9.03
C LEU A 91 -4.35 8.12 -10.31
N TYR A 92 -5.49 7.79 -10.91
CA TYR A 92 -5.56 7.02 -12.15
C TYR A 92 -5.23 7.91 -13.34
N ILE A 93 -4.08 7.66 -13.97
CA ILE A 93 -3.60 8.45 -15.09
C ILE A 93 -4.22 8.01 -16.41
N GLY A 94 -4.36 6.69 -16.60
CA GLY A 94 -4.78 6.13 -17.87
C GLY A 94 -5.22 4.67 -17.75
N ASN A 95 -6.33 4.32 -18.41
CA ASN A 95 -6.92 2.98 -18.35
C ASN A 95 -6.82 2.19 -19.65
N ASP A 96 -6.01 2.65 -20.60
CA ASP A 96 -5.72 1.87 -21.79
C ASP A 96 -4.90 0.64 -21.42
N CYS A 97 -5.32 -0.52 -21.89
CA CYS A 97 -4.70 -1.78 -21.49
C CYS A 97 -4.76 -2.80 -22.62
N VAL A 98 -3.62 -3.45 -22.90
CA VAL A 98 -3.52 -4.51 -23.90
C VAL A 98 -3.89 -5.89 -23.34
N ASN A 99 -3.96 -6.03 -22.02
CA ASN A 99 -4.27 -7.28 -21.34
C ASN A 99 -5.77 -7.50 -21.18
N ASP A 100 -6.14 -8.76 -20.98
CA ASP A 100 -7.54 -9.17 -20.89
C ASP A 100 -7.83 -9.95 -19.60
N CYS A 101 -7.53 -9.33 -18.45
CA CYS A 101 -7.70 -9.96 -17.14
C CYS A 101 -9.20 -10.15 -16.86
N SER A 102 -9.64 -11.37 -16.56
CA SER A 102 -11.07 -11.70 -16.37
C SER A 102 -11.77 -10.87 -15.29
N TYR A 103 -11.02 -10.42 -14.29
CA TYR A 103 -11.52 -9.70 -13.10
C TYR A 103 -11.47 -8.17 -13.21
N CYS A 104 -10.93 -7.60 -14.29
CA CYS A 104 -10.59 -6.18 -14.34
C CYS A 104 -11.52 -5.39 -15.28
N GLY A 105 -12.12 -4.31 -14.79
CA GLY A 105 -12.95 -3.42 -15.61
C GLY A 105 -12.20 -2.81 -16.81
N PHE A 106 -10.88 -2.63 -16.69
CA PHE A 106 -10.04 -2.09 -17.77
C PHE A 106 -9.52 -3.14 -18.76
N ARG A 107 -9.97 -4.39 -18.69
CA ARG A 107 -9.56 -5.44 -19.65
C ARG A 107 -9.86 -5.03 -21.09
N ARG A 108 -8.98 -5.39 -22.05
CA ARG A 108 -9.08 -4.94 -23.46
C ARG A 108 -10.42 -5.29 -24.11
N SER A 109 -10.98 -6.47 -23.81
CA SER A 109 -12.25 -6.91 -24.38
C SER A 109 -13.48 -6.15 -23.85
N ASN A 110 -13.33 -5.39 -22.76
CA ASN A 110 -14.43 -4.60 -22.22
C ASN A 110 -14.62 -3.32 -23.05
N VAL A 111 -15.59 -3.37 -23.95
CA VAL A 111 -16.02 -2.25 -24.80
C VAL A 111 -16.98 -1.29 -24.09
N VAL A 112 -17.48 -1.65 -22.91
CA VAL A 112 -18.33 -0.77 -22.08
C VAL A 112 -17.48 0.23 -21.30
N ALA A 113 -16.24 -0.13 -20.95
CA ALA A 113 -15.33 0.76 -20.24
C ALA A 113 -14.94 1.97 -21.10
N LEU A 114 -15.12 3.18 -20.56
CA LEU A 114 -14.70 4.41 -21.23
C LEU A 114 -13.18 4.55 -21.18
N ARG A 115 -12.51 4.56 -22.34
CA ARG A 115 -11.05 4.72 -22.43
C ARG A 115 -10.65 6.19 -22.31
N ARG A 116 -9.76 6.49 -21.36
CA ARG A 116 -9.25 7.83 -21.11
C ARG A 116 -7.81 7.76 -20.62
N THR A 117 -7.02 8.74 -21.05
CA THR A 117 -5.72 9.07 -20.46
C THR A 117 -5.75 10.56 -20.17
N LEU A 118 -5.33 10.96 -18.96
CA LEU A 118 -5.25 12.38 -18.60
C LEU A 118 -4.24 13.09 -19.51
N THR A 119 -4.65 14.24 -20.03
CA THR A 119 -3.72 15.23 -20.58
C THR A 119 -2.92 15.87 -19.45
N GLU A 120 -1.79 16.52 -19.76
CA GLU A 120 -1.02 17.26 -18.75
C GLU A 120 -1.89 18.30 -18.02
N ALA A 121 -2.73 19.03 -18.75
CA ALA A 121 -3.62 20.03 -18.17
C ALA A 121 -4.59 19.40 -17.16
N GLU A 122 -5.22 18.27 -17.52
CA GLU A 122 -6.11 17.55 -16.61
C GLU A 122 -5.34 16.99 -15.41
N LEU A 123 -4.15 16.40 -15.61
CA LEU A 123 -3.31 15.90 -14.53
C LEU A 123 -3.00 17.01 -13.52
N ARG A 124 -2.59 18.19 -14.00
CA ARG A 124 -2.34 19.35 -13.12
C ARG A 124 -3.58 19.72 -12.31
N GLN A 125 -4.76 19.73 -12.93
CA GLN A 125 -6.02 20.01 -12.22
C GLN A 125 -6.38 18.94 -11.19
N GLN A 126 -6.15 17.65 -11.50
CA GLN A 126 -6.34 16.57 -10.52
C GLN A 126 -5.44 16.76 -9.31
N VAL A 127 -4.15 17.05 -9.53
CA VAL A 127 -3.18 17.25 -8.44
C VAL A 127 -3.56 18.46 -7.59
N LEU A 128 -3.97 19.57 -8.20
CA LEU A 128 -4.49 20.75 -7.49
C LEU A 128 -5.70 20.42 -6.61
N ALA A 129 -6.63 19.61 -7.11
CA ALA A 129 -7.79 19.16 -6.34
C ALA A 129 -7.38 18.27 -5.14
N MET A 130 -6.41 17.37 -5.34
CA MET A 130 -5.85 16.54 -4.27
C MET A 130 -5.12 17.38 -3.20
N GLU A 131 -4.33 18.37 -3.62
CA GLU A 131 -3.64 19.32 -2.74
C GLU A 131 -4.62 20.17 -1.93
N THR A 132 -5.70 20.63 -2.58
CA THR A 132 -6.79 21.39 -1.95
C THR A 132 -7.50 20.56 -0.87
N ALA A 133 -7.67 19.26 -1.09
CA ALA A 133 -8.21 18.35 -0.07
C ALA A 133 -7.22 18.09 1.08
N GLY A 134 -5.93 18.39 0.90
CA GLY A 134 -4.88 18.26 1.90
C GLY A 134 -3.94 17.08 1.71
N HIS A 135 -4.07 16.29 0.63
CA HIS A 135 -3.17 15.18 0.34
C HIS A 135 -1.72 15.65 0.17
N LYS A 136 -0.77 14.79 0.57
CA LYS A 136 0.68 14.96 0.33
C LYS A 136 1.34 13.72 -0.26
N ARG A 137 0.59 12.63 -0.44
CA ARG A 137 1.08 11.34 -0.92
C ARG A 137 0.11 10.81 -1.96
N SER A 138 0.63 10.42 -3.12
CA SER A 138 -0.17 9.89 -4.22
C SER A 138 0.42 8.58 -4.77
N ILE A 139 -0.44 7.71 -5.29
CA ILE A 139 -0.03 6.54 -6.07
C ILE A 139 -0.56 6.71 -7.48
N LEU A 140 0.33 6.84 -8.46
CA LEU A 140 -0.08 6.93 -9.87
C LEU A 140 -0.38 5.53 -10.40
N VAL A 141 -1.56 5.36 -10.99
CA VAL A 141 -2.06 4.06 -11.46
C VAL A 141 -2.24 4.09 -12.98
N PHE A 142 -1.74 3.04 -13.65
CA PHE A 142 -1.75 2.91 -15.11
C PHE A 142 -2.25 1.54 -15.54
N GLY A 143 -2.92 1.47 -16.70
CA GLY A 143 -3.03 0.23 -17.47
C GLY A 143 -1.68 -0.21 -18.06
N GLU A 144 -1.65 -1.31 -18.83
CA GLU A 144 -0.45 -1.69 -19.61
C GLU A 144 -0.69 -1.39 -21.09
N HIS A 145 -0.08 -0.32 -21.61
CA HIS A 145 -0.25 0.11 -23.00
C HIS A 145 1.04 0.73 -23.54
N PRO A 146 1.34 0.64 -24.85
CA PRO A 146 2.48 1.34 -25.46
C PRO A 146 2.52 2.88 -25.28
N ARG A 147 1.46 3.47 -24.70
CA ARG A 147 1.40 4.91 -24.38
C ARG A 147 1.98 5.23 -23.01
N TYR A 148 2.12 4.21 -22.16
CA TYR A 148 2.56 4.34 -20.77
C TYR A 148 3.94 3.67 -20.63
N ASP A 149 4.88 4.11 -21.47
CA ASP A 149 6.27 3.71 -21.36
C ASP A 149 6.93 4.34 -20.11
N ALA A 150 8.20 4.00 -19.90
CA ALA A 150 8.93 4.45 -18.72
C ALA A 150 9.10 5.97 -18.68
N GLU A 151 9.34 6.59 -19.84
CA GLU A 151 9.48 8.03 -20.01
C GLU A 151 8.18 8.76 -19.69
N PHE A 152 7.04 8.28 -20.19
CA PHE A 152 5.73 8.84 -19.88
C PHE A 152 5.44 8.76 -18.38
N ILE A 153 5.64 7.59 -17.76
CA ILE A 153 5.42 7.41 -16.31
C ILE A 153 6.34 8.32 -15.48
N ALA A 154 7.61 8.45 -15.86
CA ALA A 154 8.57 9.35 -15.23
C ALA A 154 8.15 10.82 -15.38
N GLU A 155 7.67 11.22 -16.56
CA GLU A 155 7.16 12.56 -16.83
C GLU A 155 5.92 12.87 -15.97
N GLN A 156 4.95 11.95 -15.86
CA GLN A 156 3.77 12.16 -15.02
C GLN A 156 4.15 12.36 -13.55
N ALA A 157 5.11 11.59 -13.03
CA ALA A 157 5.62 11.79 -11.67
C ALA A 157 6.27 13.17 -11.49
N ARG A 158 7.07 13.64 -12.46
CA ARG A 158 7.67 14.98 -12.43
C ARG A 158 6.62 16.09 -12.51
N ILE A 159 5.57 15.93 -13.32
CA ILE A 159 4.46 16.88 -13.39
C ILE A 159 3.79 16.98 -12.01
N VAL A 160 3.47 15.85 -11.38
CA VAL A 160 2.85 15.81 -10.05
C VAL A 160 3.72 16.53 -9.00
N TYR A 161 5.03 16.31 -9.00
CA TYR A 161 5.95 17.04 -8.10
C TYR A 161 6.09 18.53 -8.40
N SER A 162 5.82 18.95 -9.65
CA SER A 162 5.92 20.35 -10.09
C SER A 162 4.70 21.19 -9.70
N VAL A 163 3.55 20.56 -9.48
CA VAL A 163 2.33 21.25 -9.06
C VAL A 163 2.45 21.63 -7.60
N ARG A 164 2.11 22.89 -7.30
CA ARG A 164 2.03 23.44 -5.95
C ARG A 164 0.98 24.54 -5.93
N GLN A 165 0.16 24.59 -4.89
CA GLN A 165 -0.77 25.69 -4.65
C GLN A 165 -0.85 26.07 -3.17
N GLY A 166 -0.43 27.30 -2.84
CA GLY A 166 -0.31 27.74 -1.44
C GLY A 166 0.60 26.79 -0.66
N HIS A 167 0.09 26.19 0.41
CA HIS A 167 0.78 25.17 1.22
C HIS A 167 0.66 23.74 0.66
N GLY A 168 -0.10 23.55 -0.43
CA GLY A 168 -0.27 22.28 -1.11
C GLY A 168 0.96 21.85 -1.91
N GLU A 169 1.40 20.61 -1.68
CA GLU A 169 2.36 19.90 -2.52
C GLU A 169 2.21 18.38 -2.34
N ILE A 170 2.34 17.60 -3.41
CA ILE A 170 2.57 16.16 -3.30
C ILE A 170 4.05 15.89 -3.01
N ARG A 171 4.34 15.31 -1.84
CA ARG A 171 5.69 15.09 -1.33
C ARG A 171 6.26 13.70 -1.62
N ARG A 172 5.41 12.73 -1.96
CA ARG A 172 5.82 11.38 -2.37
C ARG A 172 4.84 10.81 -3.38
N VAL A 173 5.39 10.39 -4.52
CA VAL A 173 4.67 9.72 -5.60
C VAL A 173 5.12 8.26 -5.66
N ASN A 174 4.22 7.33 -5.40
CA ASN A 174 4.43 5.92 -5.69
C ASN A 174 3.85 5.60 -7.07
N ILE A 175 4.31 4.50 -7.67
CA ILE A 175 3.84 4.03 -8.99
C ILE A 175 3.23 2.64 -8.83
N ASN A 176 2.03 2.44 -9.36
CA ASN A 176 1.43 1.13 -9.60
C ASN A 176 1.22 0.96 -11.10
N ALA A 177 2.09 0.18 -11.73
CA ALA A 177 2.10 -0.05 -13.17
C ALA A 177 2.59 -1.47 -13.48
N ALA A 178 2.44 -1.89 -14.74
CA ALA A 178 2.91 -3.19 -15.20
C ALA A 178 4.44 -3.36 -15.06
N PRO A 179 4.97 -4.60 -15.04
CA PRO A 179 6.41 -4.82 -14.96
C PRO A 179 7.19 -4.24 -16.16
N MET A 180 8.31 -3.58 -15.88
CA MET A 180 9.22 -3.01 -16.86
C MET A 180 10.51 -3.86 -17.00
N ASP A 181 11.37 -3.48 -17.94
CA ASP A 181 12.77 -3.90 -17.94
C ASP A 181 13.60 -3.01 -17.00
N ILE A 182 14.85 -3.41 -16.74
CA ILE A 182 15.75 -2.74 -15.79
C ILE A 182 15.98 -1.27 -16.16
N GLU A 183 16.09 -0.96 -17.46
CA GLU A 183 16.29 0.42 -17.91
C GLU A 183 15.04 1.27 -17.73
N GLY A 184 13.86 0.72 -18.02
CA GLY A 184 12.59 1.39 -17.71
C GLY A 184 12.46 1.72 -16.22
N TYR A 185 12.83 0.80 -15.34
CA TYR A 185 12.87 1.09 -13.90
C TYR A 185 13.86 2.19 -13.52
N ARG A 186 15.05 2.21 -14.12
CA ARG A 186 16.04 3.28 -13.91
C ARG A 186 15.50 4.64 -14.34
N ILE A 187 14.81 4.71 -15.48
CA ILE A 187 14.15 5.92 -15.97
C ILE A 187 13.08 6.39 -14.98
N VAL A 188 12.20 5.50 -14.54
CA VAL A 188 11.14 5.83 -13.58
C VAL A 188 11.73 6.26 -12.23
N LYS A 189 12.76 5.56 -11.72
CA LYS A 189 13.46 5.94 -10.48
C LYS A 189 14.08 7.32 -10.58
N SER A 190 14.62 7.70 -11.74
CA SER A 190 15.22 9.03 -11.98
C SER A 190 14.22 10.19 -11.80
N ALA A 191 12.90 9.93 -11.84
CA ALA A 191 11.87 10.92 -11.55
C ALA A 191 11.65 11.16 -10.04
N GLY A 192 12.39 10.45 -9.17
CA GLY A 192 12.23 10.58 -7.72
C GLY A 192 10.95 9.89 -7.23
N ILE A 193 10.61 8.73 -7.75
CA ILE A 193 9.48 7.97 -7.20
C ILE A 193 9.81 7.44 -5.80
N GLY A 194 8.77 7.29 -4.97
CA GLY A 194 8.84 6.62 -3.68
C GLY A 194 8.91 5.12 -3.85
N THR A 195 7.75 4.47 -3.98
CA THR A 195 7.65 3.00 -4.10
C THR A 195 7.14 2.59 -5.48
N TYR A 196 7.77 1.58 -6.09
CA TYR A 196 7.21 0.90 -7.26
C TYR A 196 6.43 -0.35 -6.84
N GLN A 197 5.17 -0.46 -7.24
CA GLN A 197 4.25 -1.49 -6.77
C GLN A 197 3.79 -2.39 -7.91
N ILE A 198 3.94 -3.71 -7.70
CA ILE A 198 3.39 -4.74 -8.58
C ILE A 198 2.66 -5.74 -7.70
N PHE A 199 1.36 -5.87 -7.91
CA PHE A 199 0.59 -6.94 -7.27
C PHE A 199 0.77 -8.18 -8.10
N GLN A 200 1.24 -9.30 -7.55
CA GLN A 200 1.26 -10.58 -8.26
C GLN A 200 -0.15 -11.03 -8.67
N GLU A 201 -1.19 -10.50 -8.01
CA GLU A 201 -2.62 -10.81 -8.18
C GLU A 201 -2.99 -12.17 -7.63
N THR A 202 -2.29 -13.23 -8.03
CA THR A 202 -2.41 -14.58 -7.48
C THR A 202 -1.10 -15.32 -7.68
N TYR A 203 -0.58 -15.95 -6.64
CA TYR A 203 0.63 -16.75 -6.71
C TYR A 203 0.36 -18.15 -7.27
N HIS A 204 -0.88 -18.65 -7.22
CA HIS A 204 -1.21 -19.99 -7.71
C HIS A 204 -1.16 -20.04 -9.24
N HIS A 205 -0.29 -20.89 -9.80
CA HIS A 205 0.04 -20.86 -11.23
C HIS A 205 -1.17 -21.15 -12.14
N GLU A 206 -1.98 -22.15 -11.79
CA GLU A 206 -3.15 -22.51 -12.58
C GLU A 206 -4.20 -21.40 -12.56
N THR A 207 -4.45 -20.79 -11.39
CA THR A 207 -5.36 -19.65 -11.27
C THR A 207 -4.84 -18.48 -12.09
N TYR A 208 -3.55 -18.16 -11.98
CA TYR A 208 -2.94 -17.06 -12.74
C TYR A 208 -3.15 -17.22 -14.24
N ARG A 209 -2.90 -18.43 -14.79
CA ARG A 209 -3.10 -18.76 -16.20
C ARG A 209 -4.56 -18.67 -16.62
N ARG A 210 -5.50 -19.03 -15.74
CA ARG A 210 -6.94 -18.95 -16.01
C ARG A 210 -7.41 -17.50 -16.08
N VAL A 211 -6.94 -16.64 -15.19
CA VAL A 211 -7.44 -15.26 -15.08
C VAL A 211 -6.69 -14.25 -15.95
N HIS A 212 -5.50 -14.60 -16.42
CA HIS A 212 -4.68 -13.80 -17.35
C HIS A 212 -4.44 -14.58 -18.65
N SER A 213 -4.86 -14.02 -19.78
CA SER A 213 -4.63 -14.65 -21.09
C SER A 213 -3.14 -14.96 -21.30
N PRO A 214 -2.76 -16.22 -21.63
CA PRO A 214 -1.38 -16.60 -21.86
C PRO A 214 -0.77 -15.93 -23.11
N HIS A 215 -1.62 -15.38 -23.98
CA HIS A 215 -1.21 -14.60 -25.16
C HIS A 215 -1.01 -13.11 -24.84
N SER A 216 -1.22 -12.69 -23.60
CA SER A 216 -0.97 -11.32 -23.13
C SER A 216 0.36 -11.24 -22.40
N ARG A 217 0.93 -10.04 -22.29
CA ARG A 217 2.18 -9.79 -21.56
C ARG A 217 2.03 -10.13 -20.08
N LYS A 218 0.91 -9.72 -19.48
CA LYS A 218 0.59 -10.08 -18.09
C LYS A 218 0.41 -11.58 -17.90
N GLY A 219 0.07 -12.34 -18.94
CA GLY A 219 -0.01 -13.81 -18.88
C GLY A 219 1.33 -14.51 -18.60
N ASN A 220 2.47 -13.84 -18.80
CA ASN A 220 3.78 -14.39 -18.45
C ASN A 220 4.02 -14.30 -16.94
N TYR A 221 3.78 -15.42 -16.24
CA TYR A 221 3.89 -15.54 -14.79
C TYR A 221 5.27 -15.15 -14.27
N LEU A 222 6.34 -15.79 -14.77
CA LEU A 222 7.70 -15.56 -14.28
C LEU A 222 8.16 -14.12 -14.56
N TYR A 223 7.84 -13.56 -15.73
CA TYR A 223 8.15 -12.16 -16.03
C TYR A 223 7.49 -11.20 -15.03
N ARG A 224 6.27 -11.51 -14.58
CA ARG A 224 5.56 -10.72 -13.59
C ARG A 224 6.12 -10.90 -12.18
N LEU A 225 6.35 -12.14 -11.77
CA LEU A 225 6.91 -12.50 -10.46
C LEU A 225 8.27 -11.82 -10.25
N ASP A 226 9.12 -11.86 -11.28
CA ASP A 226 10.45 -11.24 -11.29
C ASP A 226 10.43 -9.71 -11.47
N GLY A 227 9.26 -9.09 -11.65
CA GLY A 227 9.14 -7.65 -11.93
C GLY A 227 9.80 -6.76 -10.88
N LEU A 228 9.66 -7.10 -9.60
CA LEU A 228 10.25 -6.30 -8.52
C LEU A 228 11.74 -6.62 -8.27
N SER A 229 12.20 -7.83 -8.62
CA SER A 229 13.64 -8.13 -8.73
C SER A 229 14.32 -7.18 -9.72
N ARG A 230 13.71 -7.01 -10.91
CA ARG A 230 14.20 -6.06 -11.92
C ARG A 230 14.07 -4.61 -11.48
N ALA A 231 13.03 -4.26 -10.72
CA ALA A 231 12.91 -2.93 -10.14
C ALA A 231 14.08 -2.62 -9.19
N MET A 232 14.44 -3.56 -8.31
CA MET A 232 15.60 -3.43 -7.42
C MET A 232 16.92 -3.32 -8.20
N GLU A 233 17.12 -4.14 -9.25
CA GLU A 233 18.29 -4.03 -10.14
C GLU A 233 18.33 -2.71 -10.93
N GLY A 234 17.18 -2.11 -11.19
CA GLY A 234 17.01 -0.77 -11.76
C GLY A 234 17.20 0.39 -10.77
N GLY A 235 17.42 0.11 -9.49
CA GLY A 235 17.64 1.11 -8.44
C GLY A 235 16.37 1.51 -7.66
N CYS A 236 15.24 0.84 -7.86
CA CYS A 236 14.05 0.99 -7.02
C CYS A 236 14.23 0.16 -5.73
N ASP A 237 14.72 0.82 -4.69
CA ASP A 237 14.99 0.28 -3.35
C ASP A 237 13.74 0.12 -2.48
N ASP A 238 12.70 0.93 -2.70
CA ASP A 238 11.38 0.75 -2.10
C ASP A 238 10.43 0.08 -3.12
N VAL A 239 10.06 -1.18 -2.88
CA VAL A 239 9.08 -1.91 -3.69
C VAL A 239 7.85 -2.34 -2.90
N GLY A 240 6.72 -2.52 -3.58
CA GLY A 240 5.50 -3.02 -2.96
C GLY A 240 4.94 -4.24 -3.69
N ILE A 241 4.68 -5.31 -2.95
CA ILE A 241 3.99 -6.51 -3.44
C ILE A 241 2.50 -6.47 -3.09
N GLY A 242 1.71 -7.32 -3.72
CA GLY A 242 0.32 -7.49 -3.33
C GLY A 242 -0.39 -8.64 -4.01
N VAL A 243 -1.54 -8.99 -3.47
CA VAL A 243 -2.43 -10.06 -3.98
C VAL A 243 -3.85 -9.54 -4.06
N LEU A 244 -4.57 -9.96 -5.11
CA LEU A 244 -6.00 -9.76 -5.23
C LEU A 244 -6.72 -10.94 -4.57
N PHE A 245 -7.07 -10.77 -3.29
CA PHE A 245 -7.76 -11.78 -2.51
C PHE A 245 -9.15 -12.06 -3.09
N GLY A 246 -9.48 -13.33 -3.30
CA GLY A 246 -10.70 -13.73 -4.03
C GLY A 246 -10.45 -14.22 -5.45
N LEU A 247 -9.21 -14.54 -5.82
CA LEU A 247 -8.90 -15.30 -7.03
C LEU A 247 -8.59 -16.78 -6.74
N TYR A 248 -8.05 -17.06 -5.55
CA TYR A 248 -7.68 -18.39 -5.08
C TYR A 248 -7.77 -18.46 -3.53
N ASP A 249 -7.38 -19.59 -2.94
CA ASP A 249 -7.34 -19.78 -1.50
C ASP A 249 -6.46 -18.72 -0.80
N TRP A 250 -7.05 -17.98 0.13
CA TRP A 250 -6.38 -16.85 0.77
C TRP A 250 -5.16 -17.27 1.61
N ARG A 251 -5.11 -18.52 2.11
CA ARG A 251 -3.98 -19.01 2.92
C ARG A 251 -2.79 -19.27 2.01
N PHE A 252 -3.02 -19.89 0.84
CA PHE A 252 -2.00 -20.07 -0.19
C PHE A 252 -1.41 -18.73 -0.60
N GLU A 253 -2.26 -17.74 -0.83
CA GLU A 253 -1.83 -16.40 -1.23
C GLU A 253 -1.01 -15.67 -0.15
N VAL A 254 -1.35 -15.85 1.13
CA VAL A 254 -0.52 -15.34 2.24
C VAL A 254 0.86 -16.00 2.24
N LEU A 255 0.94 -17.32 2.02
CA LEU A 255 2.23 -18.01 1.90
C LEU A 255 3.05 -17.49 0.71
N GLY A 256 2.41 -17.25 -0.43
CA GLY A 256 3.07 -16.66 -1.61
C GLY A 256 3.61 -15.24 -1.35
N LEU A 257 2.85 -14.40 -0.64
CA LEU A 257 3.31 -13.08 -0.20
C LEU A 257 4.55 -13.16 0.70
N VAL A 258 4.54 -14.08 1.68
CA VAL A 258 5.68 -14.27 2.60
C VAL A 258 6.88 -14.85 1.86
N ALA A 259 6.69 -15.83 0.96
CA ALA A 259 7.76 -16.37 0.12
C ALA A 259 8.41 -15.29 -0.75
N HIS A 260 7.62 -14.40 -1.36
CA HIS A 260 8.14 -13.27 -2.12
C HIS A 260 8.91 -12.28 -1.24
N ALA A 261 8.40 -11.98 -0.04
CA ALA A 261 9.12 -11.12 0.91
C ALA A 261 10.47 -11.73 1.35
N VAL A 262 10.52 -13.05 1.57
CA VAL A 262 11.74 -13.80 1.87
C VAL A 262 12.72 -13.76 0.70
N HIS A 263 12.26 -14.04 -0.53
CA HIS A 263 13.08 -13.98 -1.75
C HIS A 263 13.76 -12.62 -1.92
N LEU A 264 12.99 -11.52 -1.81
CA LEU A 264 13.55 -10.17 -1.94
C LEU A 264 14.60 -9.89 -0.87
N ARG A 265 14.31 -10.25 0.39
CA ARG A 265 15.24 -10.07 1.51
C ARG A 265 16.53 -10.87 1.32
N GLU A 266 16.45 -12.13 0.92
CA GLU A 266 17.62 -13.00 0.78
C GLU A 266 18.48 -12.61 -0.42
N ARG A 267 17.86 -12.15 -1.50
CA ARG A 267 18.56 -11.81 -2.74
C ARG A 267 19.10 -10.38 -2.78
N TYR A 268 18.37 -9.43 -2.17
CA TYR A 268 18.65 -8.00 -2.27
C TYR A 268 18.85 -7.32 -0.91
N GLY A 269 18.94 -8.09 0.18
CA GLY A 269 19.18 -7.59 1.54
C GLY A 269 17.98 -6.93 2.22
N VAL A 270 16.94 -6.59 1.47
CA VAL A 270 15.72 -5.93 1.96
C VAL A 270 14.45 -6.56 1.38
N GLY A 271 13.43 -6.72 2.22
CA GLY A 271 12.10 -7.14 1.80
C GLY A 271 11.27 -6.00 1.19
N PRO A 272 10.00 -6.23 0.85
CA PRO A 272 9.13 -5.19 0.33
C PRO A 272 8.87 -4.10 1.39
N HIS A 273 8.80 -2.84 0.94
CA HIS A 273 8.41 -1.70 1.76
C HIS A 273 6.93 -1.79 2.16
N THR A 274 6.07 -2.29 1.25
CA THR A 274 4.64 -2.46 1.51
C THR A 274 4.07 -3.77 0.95
N ILE A 275 3.07 -4.33 1.63
CA ILE A 275 2.15 -5.32 1.08
C ILE A 275 0.76 -4.71 0.97
N SER A 276 0.16 -4.82 -0.22
CA SER A 276 -1.24 -4.52 -0.48
C SER A 276 -2.06 -5.79 -0.58
N PHE A 277 -3.24 -5.80 0.01
CA PHE A 277 -4.14 -6.97 0.05
C PHE A 277 -5.57 -6.60 -0.38
N PRO A 278 -5.77 -6.01 -1.58
CA PRO A 278 -7.11 -5.72 -2.07
C PRO A 278 -7.95 -7.00 -2.18
N ARG A 279 -9.22 -6.96 -1.74
CA ARG A 279 -10.20 -7.99 -2.11
C ARG A 279 -10.78 -7.71 -3.50
N LEU A 280 -11.12 -8.79 -4.21
CA LEU A 280 -11.85 -8.74 -5.45
C LEU A 280 -13.17 -7.98 -5.24
N ARG A 281 -13.45 -7.05 -6.15
CA ARG A 281 -14.65 -6.20 -6.13
C ARG A 281 -15.33 -6.26 -7.48
N PRO A 282 -16.67 -6.07 -7.53
CA PRO A 282 -17.38 -5.91 -8.78
C PRO A 282 -16.73 -4.84 -9.66
N ALA A 283 -16.71 -5.07 -10.97
CA ALA A 283 -16.21 -4.13 -11.97
C ALA A 283 -17.11 -4.18 -13.21
N CYS A 284 -17.30 -3.02 -13.84
CA CYS A 284 -18.14 -2.91 -15.04
C CYS A 284 -17.63 -3.85 -16.15
N GLY A 285 -18.54 -4.54 -16.84
CA GLY A 285 -18.21 -5.42 -17.96
C GLY A 285 -17.37 -6.64 -17.59
N THR A 286 -17.37 -7.06 -16.32
CA THR A 286 -16.76 -8.30 -15.85
C THR A 286 -17.81 -9.21 -15.24
N GLU A 287 -17.73 -10.50 -15.54
CA GLU A 287 -18.45 -11.51 -14.77
C GLU A 287 -17.62 -11.78 -13.53
N PHE A 288 -18.20 -11.59 -12.34
CA PHE A 288 -17.49 -11.83 -11.09
C PHE A 288 -17.02 -13.29 -11.07
N PRO A 289 -15.71 -13.59 -11.22
CA PRO A 289 -15.26 -14.96 -11.20
C PRO A 289 -15.55 -15.47 -9.79
N GLY A 290 -16.48 -16.42 -9.64
CA GLY A 290 -16.93 -16.97 -8.36
C GLY A 290 -15.89 -17.83 -7.66
N LEU A 291 -14.64 -17.37 -7.58
CA LEU A 291 -13.50 -18.13 -7.09
C LEU A 291 -13.11 -17.63 -5.70
N GLY A 292 -13.62 -18.28 -4.66
CA GLY A 292 -13.09 -18.20 -3.29
C GLY A 292 -13.32 -16.85 -2.60
N SER A 293 -14.56 -16.53 -2.24
CA SER A 293 -14.88 -15.36 -1.42
C SER A 293 -14.08 -15.38 -0.11
N VAL A 294 -13.33 -14.32 0.17
CA VAL A 294 -12.64 -14.15 1.45
C VAL A 294 -13.59 -13.45 2.42
N SER A 295 -14.03 -14.17 3.46
CA SER A 295 -14.91 -13.62 4.50
C SER A 295 -14.22 -12.47 5.25
N ASP A 296 -14.98 -11.64 5.97
CA ASP A 296 -14.40 -10.58 6.79
C ASP A 296 -13.51 -11.14 7.91
N ASP A 297 -13.89 -12.29 8.48
CA ASP A 297 -13.09 -13.00 9.48
C ASP A 297 -11.78 -13.56 8.90
N ASP A 298 -11.83 -14.16 7.72
CA ASP A 298 -10.61 -14.63 7.04
C ASP A 298 -9.72 -13.46 6.63
N PHE A 299 -10.30 -12.35 6.19
CA PHE A 299 -9.55 -11.17 5.80
C PHE A 299 -8.86 -10.51 7.01
N LYS A 300 -9.51 -10.52 8.18
CA LYS A 300 -8.91 -10.16 9.45
C LYS A 300 -7.72 -11.07 9.81
N ARG A 301 -7.84 -12.39 9.57
CA ARG A 301 -6.73 -13.35 9.74
C ARG A 301 -5.58 -13.05 8.79
N VAL A 302 -5.85 -12.76 7.50
CA VAL A 302 -4.85 -12.33 6.52
C VAL A 302 -4.02 -11.17 7.07
N ILE A 303 -4.67 -10.11 7.54
CA ILE A 303 -3.98 -8.90 8.02
C ILE A 303 -3.16 -9.18 9.27
N ALA A 304 -3.75 -9.90 10.25
CA ALA A 304 -3.07 -10.22 11.50
C ALA A 304 -1.84 -11.10 11.26
N ILE A 305 -1.97 -12.16 10.46
CA ILE A 305 -0.88 -13.09 10.17
C ILE A 305 0.21 -12.41 9.34
N LEU A 306 -0.14 -11.59 8.34
CA LEU A 306 0.86 -10.81 7.59
C LEU A 306 1.63 -9.85 8.50
N ARG A 307 0.97 -9.17 9.46
CA ARG A 307 1.66 -8.30 10.42
C ARG A 307 2.66 -9.08 11.26
N LEU A 308 2.31 -10.30 11.70
CA LEU A 308 3.23 -11.17 12.44
C LEU A 308 4.38 -11.70 11.58
N ALA A 309 4.10 -12.07 10.32
CA ALA A 309 5.09 -12.65 9.41
C ALA A 309 6.13 -11.64 8.91
N VAL A 310 5.69 -10.42 8.57
CA VAL A 310 6.54 -9.34 8.06
C VAL A 310 6.46 -8.08 8.95
N PRO A 311 7.07 -8.12 10.16
CA PRO A 311 6.87 -7.12 11.21
C PRO A 311 7.13 -5.67 10.79
N TYR A 312 8.08 -5.45 9.86
CA TYR A 312 8.54 -4.13 9.44
C TYR A 312 7.93 -3.63 8.13
N THR A 313 7.24 -4.51 7.40
CA THR A 313 6.63 -4.13 6.13
C THR A 313 5.31 -3.39 6.38
N GLY A 314 5.11 -2.29 5.65
CA GLY A 314 3.87 -1.53 5.71
C GLY A 314 2.72 -2.35 5.11
N LEU A 315 1.55 -2.30 5.76
CA LEU A 315 0.34 -2.96 5.29
C LEU A 315 -0.66 -1.90 4.79
N ILE A 316 -1.08 -2.03 3.53
CA ILE A 316 -1.98 -1.10 2.84
C ILE A 316 -3.40 -1.68 2.77
N LEU A 317 -4.35 -1.02 3.44
CA LEU A 317 -5.78 -1.33 3.35
C LEU A 317 -6.49 -0.26 2.52
N THR A 318 -7.05 -0.66 1.37
CA THR A 318 -7.64 0.28 0.41
C THR A 318 -9.13 0.55 0.67
N ALA A 319 -9.66 1.58 0.00
CA ALA A 319 -11.05 2.01 0.01
C ALA A 319 -11.98 1.05 -0.74
N ARG A 320 -11.45 -0.10 -1.18
CA ARG A 320 -12.27 -1.25 -1.57
C ARG A 320 -13.13 -1.73 -0.40
N GLU A 321 -12.66 -1.62 0.83
CA GLU A 321 -13.43 -2.01 2.00
C GLU A 321 -14.34 -0.90 2.49
N ASN A 322 -15.46 -1.27 3.11
CA ASN A 322 -16.37 -0.29 3.72
C ASN A 322 -15.79 0.31 5.00
N ALA A 323 -16.28 1.49 5.38
CA ALA A 323 -15.83 2.24 6.55
C ALA A 323 -15.77 1.42 7.85
N SER A 324 -16.84 0.66 8.14
CA SER A 324 -16.96 -0.11 9.38
C SER A 324 -15.89 -1.20 9.47
N LEU A 325 -15.71 -1.96 8.39
CA LEU A 325 -14.71 -3.01 8.34
C LEU A 325 -13.30 -2.43 8.38
N ARG A 326 -13.03 -1.33 7.68
CA ARG A 326 -11.73 -0.64 7.75
C ARG A 326 -11.39 -0.22 9.18
N ARG A 327 -12.35 0.36 9.89
CA ARG A 327 -12.22 0.77 11.30
C ARG A 327 -11.79 -0.40 12.20
N GLU A 328 -12.40 -1.57 12.02
CA GLU A 328 -12.01 -2.78 12.75
C GLU A 328 -10.59 -3.25 12.38
N LEU A 329 -10.35 -3.43 11.08
CA LEU A 329 -9.14 -4.09 10.56
C LEU A 329 -7.86 -3.32 10.82
N MET A 330 -7.95 -1.99 10.95
CA MET A 330 -6.78 -1.14 11.20
C MET A 330 -5.99 -1.54 12.45
N SER A 331 -6.66 -2.04 13.47
CA SER A 331 -6.04 -2.41 14.73
C SER A 331 -5.09 -3.62 14.62
N PHE A 332 -5.27 -4.49 13.62
CA PHE A 332 -4.53 -5.77 13.54
C PHE A 332 -3.24 -5.72 12.74
N GLY A 333 -2.92 -4.59 12.09
CA GLY A 333 -1.68 -4.53 11.32
C GLY A 333 -1.55 -3.42 10.31
N VAL A 334 -2.66 -2.81 9.90
CA VAL A 334 -2.65 -1.77 8.87
C VAL A 334 -1.78 -0.57 9.31
N SER A 335 -0.98 -0.08 8.39
CA SER A 335 -0.13 1.10 8.60
C SER A 335 -0.44 2.23 7.63
N GLN A 336 -1.03 1.93 6.47
CA GLN A 336 -1.40 2.94 5.50
C GLN A 336 -2.80 2.64 4.93
N ILE A 337 -3.56 3.69 4.67
CA ILE A 337 -4.85 3.62 4.00
C ILE A 337 -4.96 4.74 2.97
N ASP A 338 -5.75 4.52 1.93
CA ASP A 338 -6.23 5.58 1.05
C ASP A 338 -7.48 6.25 1.64
N ALA A 339 -7.69 7.53 1.36
CA ALA A 339 -8.87 8.26 1.83
C ALA A 339 -9.27 9.31 0.81
N GLY A 340 -10.56 9.70 0.76
CA GLY A 340 -11.04 10.60 -0.30
C GLY A 340 -10.73 10.09 -1.71
N SER A 341 -10.74 8.76 -1.88
CA SER A 341 -10.26 8.12 -3.11
C SER A 341 -11.24 8.29 -4.25
N ARG A 342 -10.70 8.65 -5.41
CA ARG A 342 -11.39 8.69 -6.70
C ARG A 342 -10.61 7.81 -7.66
N ILE A 343 -11.24 6.76 -8.17
CA ILE A 343 -10.58 5.78 -9.05
C ILE A 343 -11.07 5.84 -10.50
N ASP A 344 -12.01 6.74 -10.77
CA ASP A 344 -12.37 7.19 -12.11
C ASP A 344 -11.33 8.19 -12.63
N ILE A 345 -11.00 8.09 -13.93
CA ILE A 345 -10.02 8.98 -14.56
C ILE A 345 -10.63 10.36 -14.70
N GLY A 346 -10.09 11.33 -13.96
CA GLY A 346 -10.62 12.70 -13.88
C GLY A 346 -11.45 12.98 -12.62
N GLY A 347 -11.65 11.98 -11.76
CA GLY A 347 -12.62 12.03 -10.66
C GLY A 347 -12.35 13.03 -9.54
N TYR A 348 -11.12 13.55 -9.40
CA TYR A 348 -10.84 14.58 -8.39
C TYR A 348 -11.40 15.95 -8.74
N THR A 349 -11.65 16.23 -10.02
CA THR A 349 -12.21 17.53 -10.47
C THR A 349 -13.67 17.42 -10.91
N GLU A 350 -14.11 16.23 -11.33
CA GLU A 350 -15.48 16.01 -11.76
C GLU A 350 -16.41 15.91 -10.54
N LYS A 351 -17.35 16.85 -10.43
CA LYS A 351 -18.34 16.85 -9.35
C LYS A 351 -19.40 15.79 -9.65
N GLY A 352 -19.54 14.81 -8.77
CA GLY A 352 -20.57 13.78 -8.87
C GLY A 352 -20.23 12.53 -8.09
N ASP A 353 -21.17 11.59 -8.12
CA ASP A 353 -20.94 10.23 -7.67
C ASP A 353 -19.99 9.50 -8.62
N GLN A 354 -19.32 8.51 -8.07
CA GLN A 354 -18.42 7.63 -8.79
C GLN A 354 -19.24 6.73 -9.74
N ILE A 355 -18.83 6.65 -11.02
CA ILE A 355 -19.55 5.93 -12.08
C ILE A 355 -18.75 4.69 -12.48
N LEU A 356 -19.34 3.52 -12.25
CA LEU A 356 -18.65 2.22 -12.34
C LEU A 356 -18.03 1.92 -13.72
N ASP A 357 -18.56 2.45 -14.83
CA ASP A 357 -18.01 2.26 -16.19
C ASP A 357 -16.77 3.13 -16.50
N ARG A 358 -16.46 4.10 -15.62
CA ARG A 358 -15.25 4.94 -15.65
C ARG A 358 -14.18 4.45 -14.66
N GLU A 359 -14.51 3.48 -13.82
CA GLU A 359 -13.68 2.99 -12.73
C GLU A 359 -13.09 1.61 -13.01
N GLN A 360 -12.07 1.25 -12.25
CA GLN A 360 -11.48 -0.08 -12.34
C GLN A 360 -12.32 -1.15 -11.61
N PHE A 361 -12.99 -0.77 -10.52
CA PHE A 361 -13.79 -1.60 -9.62
C PHE A 361 -14.66 -0.71 -8.72
N GLU A 362 -15.61 -1.27 -7.99
CA GLU A 362 -16.43 -0.52 -7.02
C GLU A 362 -15.66 -0.24 -5.71
N LEU A 363 -15.74 0.99 -5.20
CA LEU A 363 -15.24 1.37 -3.86
C LEU A 363 -16.27 1.13 -2.76
N GLY A 364 -15.78 0.69 -1.59
CA GLY A 364 -16.57 0.54 -0.38
C GLY A 364 -16.55 1.76 0.56
N ASP A 365 -15.57 2.65 0.42
CA ASP A 365 -15.45 3.87 1.22
C ASP A 365 -15.08 5.08 0.37
N THR A 366 -16.09 5.86 0.01
CA THR A 366 -15.98 7.08 -0.83
C THR A 366 -16.00 8.37 0.00
N ARG A 367 -15.88 8.25 1.33
CA ARG A 367 -15.99 9.41 2.23
C ARG A 367 -14.87 10.42 1.95
N PRO A 368 -15.15 11.74 2.08
CA PRO A 368 -14.13 12.77 1.94
C PRO A 368 -12.97 12.58 2.94
N LEU A 369 -11.78 13.05 2.57
CA LEU A 369 -10.59 12.96 3.41
C LEU A 369 -10.82 13.51 4.83
N ASP A 370 -11.45 14.68 4.95
CA ASP A 370 -11.74 15.31 6.26
C ASP A 370 -12.60 14.42 7.18
N THR A 371 -13.57 13.70 6.60
CA THR A 371 -14.41 12.75 7.37
C THR A 371 -13.60 11.57 7.89
N VAL A 372 -12.72 11.00 7.05
CA VAL A 372 -11.84 9.89 7.46
C VAL A 372 -10.81 10.37 8.49
N MET A 373 -10.24 11.57 8.31
CA MET A 373 -9.36 12.20 9.29
C MET A 373 -10.04 12.30 10.66
N ARG A 374 -11.26 12.82 10.71
CA ARG A 374 -12.02 12.98 11.95
C ARG A 374 -12.33 11.64 12.64
N GLU A 375 -12.74 10.63 11.88
CA GLU A 375 -12.98 9.28 12.42
C GLU A 375 -11.71 8.71 13.08
N LEU A 376 -10.58 8.77 12.37
CA LEU A 376 -9.30 8.30 12.90
C LEU A 376 -8.91 9.02 14.21
N LEU A 377 -9.09 10.34 14.26
CA LEU A 377 -8.76 11.14 15.44
C LEU A 377 -9.61 10.76 16.66
N ASN A 378 -10.92 10.57 16.45
CA ASN A 378 -11.86 10.15 17.47
C ASN A 378 -11.59 8.72 17.96
N ASP A 379 -11.10 7.85 17.08
CA ASP A 379 -10.80 6.45 17.37
C ASP A 379 -9.46 6.19 18.05
N GLY A 380 -8.69 7.24 18.35
CA GLY A 380 -7.38 7.07 19.00
C GLY A 380 -6.20 7.06 18.05
N TYR A 381 -6.41 7.16 16.73
CA TYR A 381 -5.34 7.17 15.74
C TYR A 381 -4.77 8.56 15.49
N VAL A 382 -3.55 8.58 14.95
CA VAL A 382 -2.86 9.78 14.45
C VAL A 382 -2.73 9.64 12.94
N PRO A 383 -3.60 10.31 12.16
CA PRO A 383 -3.43 10.41 10.72
C PRO A 383 -2.10 11.09 10.38
N SER A 384 -1.43 10.63 9.32
CA SER A 384 -0.13 11.17 8.94
C SER A 384 0.04 11.27 7.43
N PHE A 385 0.66 12.37 7.01
CA PHE A 385 1.12 12.58 5.64
C PHE A 385 2.65 12.55 5.53
N CYS A 386 3.33 11.96 6.53
CA CYS A 386 4.78 11.97 6.64
C CYS A 386 5.48 11.40 5.40
N THR A 387 6.49 12.13 4.92
CA THR A 387 7.40 11.74 3.85
C THR A 387 8.87 11.90 4.25
N ALA A 388 9.16 12.08 5.55
CA ALA A 388 10.49 12.33 6.08
C ALA A 388 11.54 11.28 5.68
N CYS A 389 11.16 9.99 5.70
CA CYS A 389 12.09 8.93 5.29
C CYS A 389 12.54 9.09 3.84
N TYR A 390 11.63 9.52 2.96
CA TYR A 390 11.94 9.80 1.56
C TYR A 390 12.87 11.04 1.44
N ARG A 391 12.58 12.13 2.16
CA ARG A 391 13.42 13.36 2.17
C ARG A 391 14.84 13.12 2.67
N LEU A 392 15.00 12.22 3.63
CA LEU A 392 16.27 11.96 4.32
C LEU A 392 17.06 10.78 3.72
N GLY A 393 16.61 10.21 2.59
CA GLY A 393 17.25 9.05 1.98
C GLY A 393 17.21 7.77 2.84
N ARG A 394 16.24 7.68 3.76
CA ARG A 394 15.97 6.47 4.57
C ARG A 394 15.05 5.54 3.76
N THR A 395 15.60 4.93 2.71
CA THR A 395 14.93 3.99 1.79
C THR A 395 15.66 2.65 1.79
N GLY A 396 15.01 1.57 1.34
CA GLY A 396 15.63 0.24 1.28
C GLY A 396 16.19 -0.24 2.63
N GLU A 397 17.44 -0.71 2.65
CA GLU A 397 18.11 -1.21 3.85
C GLU A 397 18.22 -0.15 4.96
N HIS A 398 18.51 1.11 4.61
CA HIS A 398 18.61 2.20 5.60
C HIS A 398 17.30 2.42 6.34
N PHE A 399 16.14 2.21 5.70
CA PHE A 399 14.85 2.26 6.39
C PHE A 399 14.74 1.16 7.46
N MET A 400 15.22 -0.05 7.12
CA MET A 400 15.15 -1.20 8.01
C MET A 400 16.04 -1.03 9.26
N GLU A 401 17.16 -0.32 9.17
CA GLU A 401 18.00 0.02 10.34
C GLU A 401 17.24 0.80 11.43
N PHE A 402 16.25 1.62 11.05
CA PHE A 402 15.39 2.34 12.01
C PHE A 402 14.16 1.52 12.41
N ALA A 403 13.60 0.74 11.48
CA ALA A 403 12.41 -0.07 11.73
C ALA A 403 12.72 -1.26 12.66
N ILE A 404 13.84 -1.97 12.43
CA ILE A 404 14.19 -3.22 13.11
C ILE A 404 14.31 -3.06 14.62
N PRO A 405 15.10 -2.10 15.13
CA PRO A 405 15.23 -1.88 16.56
C PRO A 405 13.96 -1.31 17.20
N GLY A 406 13.01 -0.81 16.39
CA GLY A 406 11.82 -0.10 16.86
C GLY A 406 12.05 1.41 17.09
N PHE A 407 13.18 1.95 16.61
CA PHE A 407 13.48 3.38 16.72
C PHE A 407 12.57 4.24 15.86
N ILE A 408 11.93 3.65 14.84
CA ILE A 408 10.98 4.32 13.97
C ILE A 408 9.90 5.08 14.76
N LYS A 409 9.42 4.56 15.90
CA LYS A 409 8.41 5.22 16.72
C LYS A 409 8.88 6.58 17.26
N ARG A 410 10.18 6.71 17.58
CA ARG A 410 10.79 7.95 18.11
C ARG A 410 10.79 9.10 17.11
N TYR A 411 10.89 8.79 15.81
CA TYR A 411 10.91 9.79 14.73
C TYR A 411 9.54 9.93 14.05
N CYS A 412 8.82 8.83 13.86
CA CYS A 412 7.58 8.82 13.11
C CYS A 412 6.40 9.39 13.89
N THR A 413 6.33 9.26 15.23
CA THR A 413 5.26 9.95 16.00
C THR A 413 5.40 11.46 15.92
N PRO A 414 6.58 12.07 16.19
CA PRO A 414 6.75 13.50 16.00
C PRO A 414 6.43 13.96 14.58
N ASN A 415 6.95 13.28 13.54
CA ASN A 415 6.64 13.62 12.16
C ASN A 415 5.14 13.48 11.83
N ALA A 416 4.46 12.47 12.38
CA ALA A 416 3.02 12.31 12.19
C ALA A 416 2.24 13.49 12.78
N LEU A 417 2.56 13.89 14.01
CA LEU A 417 1.95 15.04 14.67
C LEU A 417 2.23 16.35 13.92
N THR A 418 3.45 16.52 13.40
CA THR A 418 3.80 17.68 12.57
C THR A 418 2.94 17.72 11.30
N THR A 419 2.87 16.65 10.52
CA THR A 419 2.04 16.61 9.31
C THR A 419 0.54 16.67 9.58
N LEU A 420 0.08 16.17 10.72
CA LEU A 420 -1.29 16.33 11.16
C LEU A 420 -1.58 17.81 11.42
N ASN A 421 -0.71 18.52 12.13
CA ASN A 421 -0.93 19.94 12.41
C ASN A 421 -1.00 20.79 11.14
N GLU A 422 -0.13 20.52 10.15
CA GLU A 422 -0.24 21.15 8.82
C GLU A 422 -1.64 20.94 8.23
N TYR A 423 -2.16 19.71 8.29
CA TYR A 423 -3.50 19.44 7.79
C TYR A 423 -4.59 20.22 8.53
N LEU A 424 -4.49 20.29 9.87
CA LEU A 424 -5.48 20.96 10.71
C LEU A 424 -5.53 22.48 10.48
N VAL A 425 -4.38 23.09 10.21
CA VAL A 425 -4.26 24.52 9.92
C VAL A 425 -4.76 24.83 8.51
N ASP A 426 -4.34 24.03 7.52
CA ASP A 426 -4.50 24.40 6.11
C ASP A 426 -5.81 23.92 5.47
N TYR A 427 -6.37 22.78 5.91
CA TYR A 427 -7.44 22.10 5.16
C TYR A 427 -8.64 21.63 6.00
N ALA A 428 -8.43 21.36 7.30
CA ALA A 428 -9.45 20.71 8.12
C ALA A 428 -10.70 21.58 8.35
N SER A 429 -11.85 20.91 8.41
CA SER A 429 -13.08 21.50 8.95
C SER A 429 -12.92 21.84 10.44
N GLU A 430 -13.80 22.69 10.97
CA GLU A 430 -13.74 23.09 12.38
C GLU A 430 -13.84 21.88 13.35
N GLU A 431 -14.74 20.94 13.07
CA GLU A 431 -14.91 19.73 13.87
C GLU A 431 -13.65 18.86 13.86
N THR A 432 -13.05 18.67 12.68
CA THR A 432 -11.81 17.91 12.53
C THR A 432 -10.64 18.63 13.21
N ARG A 433 -10.58 19.96 13.12
CA ARG A 433 -9.57 20.79 13.80
C ARG A 433 -9.63 20.64 15.31
N LEU A 434 -10.82 20.64 15.90
CA LEU A 434 -11.01 20.45 17.35
C LEU A 434 -10.55 19.05 17.79
N ALA A 435 -11.02 18.00 17.12
CA ALA A 435 -10.61 16.62 17.41
C ALA A 435 -9.10 16.42 17.24
N GLY A 436 -8.51 17.04 16.21
CA GLY A 436 -7.09 16.98 15.91
C GLY A 436 -6.23 17.66 16.97
N LYS A 437 -6.62 18.86 17.41
CA LYS A 437 -5.93 19.58 18.49
C LYS A 437 -5.96 18.79 19.80
N GLN A 438 -7.10 18.19 20.14
CA GLN A 438 -7.20 17.31 21.31
C GLN A 438 -6.26 16.11 21.18
N ARG A 439 -6.28 15.40 20.04
CA ARG A 439 -5.39 14.25 19.79
C ARG A 439 -3.91 14.64 19.89
N ILE A 440 -3.50 15.78 19.33
CA ILE A 440 -2.12 16.27 19.42
C ILE A 440 -1.72 16.48 20.88
N GLN A 441 -2.57 17.10 21.70
CA GLN A 441 -2.30 17.30 23.13
C GLN A 441 -2.15 15.98 23.88
N GLU A 442 -3.05 15.02 23.64
CA GLU A 442 -3.00 13.69 24.24
C GLU A 442 -1.71 12.93 23.87
N GLU A 443 -1.27 13.01 22.61
CA GLU A 443 -0.03 12.37 22.17
C GLU A 443 1.22 13.08 22.71
N LEU A 444 1.21 14.42 22.78
CA LEU A 444 2.28 15.17 23.43
C LEU A 444 2.41 14.80 24.91
N ALA A 445 1.31 14.56 25.62
CA ALA A 445 1.34 14.14 27.02
C ALA A 445 2.01 12.77 27.22
N LYS A 446 1.92 11.87 26.23
CA LYS A 446 2.55 10.53 26.25
C LYS A 446 4.05 10.56 25.95
N LEU A 447 4.58 11.63 25.34
CA LEU A 447 6.00 11.76 25.05
C LEU A 447 6.79 12.13 26.31
N GLU A 448 7.93 11.47 26.52
CA GLU A 448 8.90 11.83 27.56
C GLU A 448 9.39 13.28 27.38
N GLU A 449 9.57 14.00 28.48
CA GLU A 449 10.19 15.32 28.44
C GLU A 449 11.65 15.22 27.98
N GLY A 450 12.04 16.07 27.05
CA GLY A 450 13.37 16.00 26.44
C GLY A 450 13.47 16.80 25.14
N PRO A 451 14.61 16.74 24.44
CA PRO A 451 14.89 17.56 23.27
C PRO A 451 13.92 17.31 22.11
N VAL A 452 13.51 16.07 21.88
CA VAL A 452 12.56 15.72 20.79
C VAL A 452 11.19 16.36 21.03
N LYS A 453 10.65 16.27 22.25
CA LYS A 453 9.36 16.87 22.61
C LYS A 453 9.41 18.39 22.56
N ALA A 454 10.50 18.99 23.05
CA ALA A 454 10.71 20.44 22.99
C ALA A 454 10.77 20.94 21.54
N GLU A 455 11.51 20.25 20.67
CA GLU A 455 11.59 20.58 19.24
C GLU A 455 10.26 20.38 18.53
N LEU A 456 9.53 19.30 18.84
CA LEU A 456 8.19 19.07 18.28
C LEU A 456 7.24 20.22 18.65
N LYS A 457 7.22 20.66 19.92
CA LYS A 457 6.39 21.81 20.33
C LYS A 457 6.73 23.07 19.55
N LYS A 458 8.02 23.37 19.34
CA LYS A 458 8.44 24.52 18.51
C LYS A 458 7.97 24.40 17.07
N ARG A 459 8.03 23.22 16.47
CA ARG A 459 7.56 22.99 15.09
C ARG A 459 6.05 23.15 14.96
N LEU A 460 5.29 22.61 15.91
CA LEU A 460 3.83 22.78 15.94
C LEU A 460 3.49 24.28 16.03
N GLN A 461 4.16 25.02 16.92
CA GLN A 461 3.99 26.47 17.04
C GLN A 461 4.34 27.21 15.74
N ARG A 462 5.45 26.86 15.07
CA ARG A 462 5.83 27.46 13.78
C ARG A 462 4.76 27.23 12.72
N ILE A 463 4.16 26.04 12.65
CA ILE A 463 3.07 25.76 11.70
C ILE A 463 1.84 26.62 12.00
N ASP A 464 1.54 26.87 13.28
CA ASP A 464 0.39 27.68 13.70
C ASP A 464 0.60 29.18 13.47
N GLU A 465 1.83 29.68 13.60
CA GLU A 465 2.15 31.12 13.63
C GLU A 465 2.79 31.63 12.34
N THR A 466 3.23 30.75 11.45
CA THR A 466 3.99 31.11 10.23
C THR A 466 3.60 30.27 9.02
N ASP A 467 4.17 30.60 7.86
CA ASP A 467 4.01 29.83 6.61
C ASP A 467 4.96 28.61 6.52
N ASP A 468 5.71 28.29 7.59
CA ASP A 468 6.60 27.14 7.59
C ASP A 468 5.84 25.81 7.47
N ARG A 469 6.19 25.00 6.48
CA ARG A 469 5.65 23.66 6.20
C ARG A 469 6.78 22.70 5.83
N ASP A 470 6.46 21.41 5.78
CA ASP A 470 7.37 20.29 5.55
C ASP A 470 8.53 20.21 6.56
N LEU A 471 8.20 20.40 7.84
CA LEU A 471 9.16 20.22 8.94
C LEU A 471 9.23 18.74 9.35
N TYR A 472 10.44 18.16 9.43
CA TYR A 472 10.61 16.74 9.75
C TYR A 472 11.87 16.41 10.56
N PHE A 473 11.81 15.26 11.26
CA PHE A 473 12.85 14.64 12.08
C PHE A 473 13.56 13.48 11.35
#